data_AF-A0A3D2UA10-F1
#
_entry.id   AF-A0A3D2UA10-F1
#
_cell.length_a   1.000
_cell.length_b   1.000
_cell.length_c   1.000
_cell.angle_alpha   90.00
_cell.angle_beta   90.00
_cell.angle_gamma   90.00
#
_symmetry.space_group_name_H-M   'P 1'
#
loop_
_entity.id
_entity.type
_entity.pdbx_description
1 polymer ?
#
loop_
_entity_poly.entity_id
_entity_poly.type
_entity_poly.pdbx_seq_one_letter_code
_entity_poly.pdbx_strand_id
1 'polypeptide(L)'
;MGARQRLELSDSNSALPLIQAVLDSPNDSFLADGGAIRSARLVALQLLRSHPAAGTRRYQDLFGPEAARLLRQADQRDGTQRIVALQQVARRFRLTNAGFESLNRLATIWLDHGHPELAWRALTMMATEPVHRRRLSPAVRLKIQAASRLTGLPIPGGLDMGADRLGQLTREIQPDWPLPLGPTRPRRPHRTSAPVLSEAWHSRLSNPEDSSPLAAWSSAQRADGRLTGAMALFPIVVDQQIILRDQAGIRSLSLNSGATLWRYSSPCTWYTRHRAFDRLVPVVRSGSDRLTMALAGNPRFGMITSDGQRVFAVQLSKTPVELPPPSRPIRGRANPEFSWPSELVALPLTPHPTPAGRPGNGITP
;
A
#
# COMPACT_ATOMS: atom_id res chain seq x y z
N MET A 1 47.32 8.18 6.14
CA MET A 1 47.16 8.28 4.68
C MET A 1 45.72 7.98 4.30
N GLY A 2 45.08 8.89 3.56
CA GLY A 2 43.67 8.76 3.15
C GLY A 2 43.48 7.96 1.86
N ALA A 3 42.22 7.58 1.56
CA ALA A 3 41.91 6.78 0.36
C ALA A 3 42.32 7.46 -0.96
N ARG A 4 42.17 8.78 -1.10
CA ARG A 4 42.59 9.53 -2.31
C ARG A 4 44.09 9.37 -2.59
N GLN A 5 44.92 9.58 -1.57
CA GLN A 5 46.37 9.45 -1.66
C GLN A 5 46.82 8.03 -2.07
N ARG A 6 46.11 6.99 -1.59
CA ARG A 6 46.38 5.61 -2.01
C ARG A 6 45.97 5.32 -3.45
N LEU A 7 44.89 5.95 -3.92
CA LEU A 7 44.48 5.86 -5.32
C LEU A 7 45.45 6.57 -6.27
N GLU A 8 46.01 7.71 -5.86
CA GLU A 8 47.07 8.42 -6.58
C GLU A 8 48.33 7.55 -6.76
N LEU A 9 48.65 6.73 -5.75
CA LEU A 9 49.71 5.72 -5.80
C LEU A 9 49.30 4.42 -6.52
N SER A 10 48.12 4.38 -7.15
CA SER A 10 47.52 3.20 -7.81
C SER A 10 47.31 1.98 -6.89
N ASP A 11 47.42 2.13 -5.57
CA ASP A 11 47.18 1.08 -4.58
C ASP A 11 45.68 0.95 -4.24
N SER A 12 44.96 0.39 -5.20
CA SER A 12 43.53 0.12 -5.12
C SER A 12 43.16 -0.94 -4.09
N ASN A 13 44.04 -1.91 -3.81
CA ASN A 13 43.79 -2.95 -2.80
C ASN A 13 43.69 -2.35 -1.40
N SER A 14 44.54 -1.35 -1.10
CA SER A 14 44.54 -0.66 0.18
C SER A 14 43.56 0.52 0.25
N ALA A 15 43.11 1.04 -0.90
CA ALA A 15 42.17 2.16 -0.97
C ALA A 15 40.70 1.73 -0.86
N LEU A 16 40.32 0.62 -1.52
CA LEU A 16 38.93 0.14 -1.56
C LEU A 16 38.34 -0.16 -0.17
N PRO A 17 39.06 -0.80 0.77
CA PRO A 17 38.58 -0.99 2.14
C PRO A 17 38.35 0.32 2.90
N LEU A 18 39.20 1.34 2.70
CA LEU A 18 39.02 2.66 3.31
C LEU A 18 37.79 3.38 2.77
N ILE A 19 37.56 3.26 1.45
CA ILE A 19 36.33 3.76 0.83
C ILE A 19 35.11 3.04 1.41
N GLN A 20 35.17 1.72 1.54
CA GLN A 20 34.07 0.94 2.12
C GLN A 20 33.78 1.34 3.57
N ALA A 21 34.82 1.61 4.38
CA ALA A 21 34.63 2.08 5.76
C ALA A 21 33.83 3.39 5.83
N VAL A 22 34.03 4.31 4.87
CA VAL A 22 33.21 5.53 4.75
C VAL A 22 31.75 5.21 4.41
N LEU A 23 31.51 4.25 3.52
CA LEU A 23 30.14 3.81 3.15
C LEU A 23 29.44 3.06 4.29
N ASP A 24 30.21 2.33 5.09
CA ASP A 24 29.73 1.54 6.23
C ASP A 24 29.32 2.42 7.42
N SER A 25 29.90 3.62 7.55
CA SER A 25 29.54 4.56 8.60
C SER A 25 28.02 4.82 8.68
N PRO A 26 27.42 4.77 9.89
CA PRO A 26 26.00 5.01 10.08
C PRO A 26 25.58 6.42 9.65
N ASN A 27 26.44 7.39 9.90
CA ASN A 27 26.24 8.80 9.61
C ASN A 27 27.13 9.24 8.45
N ASP A 28 26.72 10.27 7.71
CA ASP A 28 27.63 10.91 6.76
C ASP A 28 28.64 11.80 7.50
N SER A 29 29.83 11.89 6.94
CA SER A 29 30.82 12.89 7.36
C SER A 29 30.92 13.94 6.27
N PHE A 30 31.29 15.17 6.62
CA PHE A 30 31.40 16.26 5.66
C PHE A 30 32.85 16.71 5.54
N LEU A 31 33.29 16.94 4.30
CA LEU A 31 34.64 17.35 3.95
C LEU A 31 34.57 18.77 3.38
N ALA A 32 35.54 19.62 3.75
CA ALA A 32 35.76 20.88 3.05
C ALA A 32 36.63 20.61 1.81
N ASP A 33 36.10 20.90 0.62
CA ASP A 33 36.75 20.65 -0.67
C ASP A 33 36.59 21.92 -1.54
N GLY A 34 37.68 22.68 -1.73
CA GLY A 34 37.66 23.91 -2.54
C GLY A 34 36.68 24.99 -2.08
N GLY A 35 36.48 25.15 -0.77
CA GLY A 35 35.54 26.13 -0.19
C GLY A 35 34.09 25.68 -0.12
N ALA A 36 33.76 24.48 -0.59
CA ALA A 36 32.42 23.88 -0.47
C ALA A 36 32.43 22.70 0.51
N ILE A 37 31.36 22.54 1.28
CA ILE A 37 31.14 21.37 2.14
C ILE A 37 30.52 20.26 1.29
N ARG A 38 31.18 19.09 1.25
CA ARG A 38 30.74 17.92 0.47
C ARG A 38 30.56 16.70 1.37
N SER A 39 29.55 15.89 1.08
CA SER A 39 29.37 14.58 1.73
C SER A 39 30.54 13.64 1.40
N ALA A 40 31.18 13.11 2.43
CA ALA A 40 32.25 12.12 2.31
C ALA A 40 31.74 10.86 1.58
N ARG A 41 30.48 10.47 1.82
CA ARG A 41 29.85 9.35 1.12
C ARG A 41 29.69 9.62 -0.38
N LEU A 42 29.23 10.81 -0.77
CA LEU A 42 29.11 11.17 -2.19
C LEU A 42 30.47 11.23 -2.87
N VAL A 43 31.49 11.74 -2.18
CA VAL A 43 32.88 11.75 -2.66
C VAL A 43 33.42 10.33 -2.83
N ALA A 44 33.19 9.45 -1.85
CA ALA A 44 33.58 8.04 -1.90
C ALA A 44 32.96 7.32 -3.11
N LEU A 45 31.65 7.53 -3.33
CA LEU A 45 30.95 6.99 -4.49
C LEU A 45 31.48 7.59 -5.81
N GLN A 46 31.81 8.87 -5.84
CA GLN A 46 32.41 9.50 -7.01
C GLN A 46 33.77 8.88 -7.35
N LEU A 47 34.63 8.65 -6.35
CA LEU A 47 35.94 8.00 -6.53
C LEU A 47 35.79 6.60 -7.12
N LEU A 48 34.83 5.80 -6.64
CA LEU A 48 34.54 4.47 -7.21
C LEU A 48 34.04 4.52 -8.66
N ARG A 49 33.39 5.61 -9.07
CA ARG A 49 32.89 5.78 -10.45
C ARG A 49 33.99 6.25 -11.40
N SER A 50 34.83 7.19 -10.97
CA SER A 50 35.76 7.89 -11.86
C SER A 50 37.17 7.31 -11.88
N HIS A 51 37.60 6.60 -10.84
CA HIS A 51 38.98 6.16 -10.74
C HIS A 51 39.21 4.81 -11.46
N PRO A 52 40.14 4.71 -12.43
CA PRO A 52 40.38 3.48 -13.19
C PRO A 52 40.73 2.27 -12.30
N ALA A 53 41.61 2.48 -11.31
CA ALA A 53 42.09 1.40 -10.44
C ALA A 53 41.05 0.90 -9.42
N ALA A 54 40.09 1.74 -9.01
CA ALA A 54 39.07 1.42 -8.01
C ALA A 54 37.66 1.29 -8.62
N GLY A 55 37.59 1.20 -9.95
CA GLY A 55 36.35 1.23 -10.71
C GLY A 55 35.31 0.23 -10.23
N THR A 56 34.05 0.52 -10.57
CA THR A 56 32.88 -0.25 -10.12
C THR A 56 32.98 -1.77 -10.29
N ARG A 57 33.66 -2.26 -11.34
CA ARG A 57 33.89 -3.69 -11.56
C ARG A 57 34.72 -4.31 -10.43
N ARG A 58 35.89 -3.75 -10.13
CA ARG A 58 36.77 -4.25 -9.05
C ARG A 58 36.10 -4.13 -7.69
N TYR A 59 35.38 -3.04 -7.46
CA TYR A 59 34.57 -2.88 -6.24
C TYR A 59 33.52 -3.98 -6.10
N GLN A 60 32.82 -4.34 -7.19
CA GLN A 60 31.89 -5.47 -7.20
C GLN A 60 32.57 -6.80 -6.96
N ASP A 61 33.74 -7.04 -7.54
CA ASP A 61 34.48 -8.29 -7.35
C ASP A 61 34.88 -8.46 -5.87
N LEU A 62 35.29 -7.39 -5.20
CA LEU A 62 35.73 -7.42 -3.80
C LEU A 62 34.57 -7.46 -2.79
N PHE A 63 33.51 -6.67 -2.98
CA PHE A 63 32.45 -6.50 -1.98
C PHE A 63 31.10 -7.13 -2.37
N GLY A 64 30.96 -7.61 -3.61
CA GLY A 64 29.75 -8.27 -4.09
C GLY A 64 29.32 -9.49 -3.26
N PRO A 65 30.23 -10.41 -2.88
CA PRO A 65 29.87 -11.58 -2.07
C PRO A 65 29.28 -11.20 -0.71
N GLU A 66 29.88 -10.23 -0.03
CA GLU A 66 29.41 -9.73 1.28
C GLU A 66 28.06 -9.02 1.15
N ALA A 67 27.91 -8.18 0.14
CA ALA A 67 26.64 -7.50 -0.13
C ALA A 67 25.51 -8.51 -0.41
N ALA A 68 25.79 -9.56 -1.17
CA ALA A 68 24.82 -10.63 -1.45
C ALA A 68 24.46 -11.43 -0.18
N ARG A 69 25.43 -11.68 0.70
CA ARG A 69 25.19 -12.32 2.00
C ARG A 69 24.24 -11.49 2.87
N LEU A 70 24.49 -10.18 2.98
CA LEU A 70 23.63 -9.28 3.75
C LEU A 70 22.23 -9.13 3.16
N LEU A 71 22.10 -9.13 1.83
CA LEU A 71 20.78 -9.14 1.19
C LEU A 71 19.99 -10.41 1.53
N ARG A 72 20.62 -11.59 1.49
CA ARG A 72 19.98 -12.84 1.91
C ARG A 72 19.54 -12.81 3.37
N GLN A 73 20.34 -12.21 4.24
CA GLN A 73 19.96 -12.01 5.64
C GLN A 73 18.80 -11.03 5.80
N ALA A 74 18.73 -9.99 4.98
CA ALA A 74 17.59 -9.08 4.96
C ALA A 74 16.30 -9.80 4.54
N ASP A 75 16.37 -10.77 3.63
CA ASP A 75 15.21 -11.56 3.19
C ASP A 75 14.66 -12.52 4.24
N GLN A 76 15.44 -12.84 5.27
CA GLN A 76 15.01 -13.67 6.39
C GLN A 76 14.28 -12.86 7.48
N ARG A 77 14.16 -11.54 7.31
CA ARG A 77 13.51 -10.64 8.27
C ARG A 77 12.14 -10.21 7.76
N ASP A 78 11.25 -9.88 8.68
CA ASP A 78 9.91 -9.37 8.38
C ASP A 78 9.71 -7.93 8.86
N GLY A 79 8.68 -7.28 8.31
CA GLY A 79 8.24 -5.94 8.71
C GLY A 79 9.34 -4.87 8.70
N THR A 80 9.39 -4.05 9.75
CA THR A 80 10.34 -2.93 9.88
C THR A 80 11.80 -3.38 9.88
N GLN A 81 12.10 -4.56 10.45
CA GLN A 81 13.46 -5.08 10.51
C GLN A 81 14.01 -5.41 9.12
N ARG A 82 13.13 -5.84 8.20
CA ARG A 82 13.46 -6.03 6.79
C ARG A 82 13.82 -4.71 6.11
N ILE A 83 13.01 -3.68 6.32
CA ILE A 83 13.22 -2.35 5.72
C ILE A 83 14.58 -1.79 6.15
N VAL A 84 14.89 -1.83 7.46
CA VAL A 84 16.18 -1.37 8.00
C VAL A 84 17.35 -2.16 7.40
N ALA A 85 17.22 -3.49 7.27
CA ALA A 85 18.27 -4.32 6.68
C ALA A 85 18.49 -4.00 5.19
N LEU A 86 17.42 -3.82 4.41
CA LEU A 86 17.53 -3.42 3.01
C LEU A 86 18.13 -2.01 2.85
N GLN A 87 17.79 -1.06 3.72
CA GLN A 87 18.39 0.28 3.73
C GLN A 87 19.90 0.21 4.00
N GLN A 88 20.33 -0.66 4.92
CA GLN A 88 21.75 -0.88 5.19
C GLN A 88 22.48 -1.42 3.96
N VAL A 89 21.93 -2.43 3.27
CA VAL A 89 22.55 -2.97 2.05
C VAL A 89 22.61 -1.91 0.95
N ALA A 90 21.53 -1.19 0.71
CA ALA A 90 21.46 -0.12 -0.29
C ALA A 90 22.47 1.01 -0.01
N ARG A 91 22.64 1.41 1.27
CA ARG A 91 23.60 2.45 1.66
C ARG A 91 25.04 1.98 1.48
N ARG A 92 25.36 0.79 2.01
CA ARG A 92 26.74 0.28 2.12
C ARG A 92 27.28 -0.27 0.81
N PHE A 93 26.42 -0.85 -0.02
CA PHE A 93 26.81 -1.59 -1.22
C PHE A 93 26.08 -1.12 -2.47
N ARG A 94 25.79 0.19 -2.54
CA ARG A 94 24.95 0.81 -3.57
C ARG A 94 25.36 0.49 -5.01
N LEU A 95 26.65 0.30 -5.26
CA LEU A 95 27.21 0.02 -6.58
C LEU A 95 27.26 -1.48 -6.93
N THR A 96 26.76 -2.36 -6.06
CA THR A 96 26.70 -3.82 -6.26
C THR A 96 25.33 -4.30 -6.74
N ASN A 97 25.25 -5.57 -7.12
CA ASN A 97 23.98 -6.24 -7.47
C ASN A 97 23.01 -6.25 -6.30
N ALA A 98 23.52 -6.53 -5.10
CA ALA A 98 22.71 -6.52 -3.90
C ALA A 98 22.17 -5.12 -3.58
N GLY A 99 22.98 -4.07 -3.78
CA GLY A 99 22.52 -2.68 -3.62
C GLY A 99 21.40 -2.30 -4.58
N PHE A 100 21.50 -2.74 -5.85
CA PHE A 100 20.43 -2.58 -6.84
C PHE A 100 19.13 -3.27 -6.38
N GLU A 101 19.22 -4.56 -6.04
CA GLU A 101 18.05 -5.33 -5.60
C GLU A 101 17.41 -4.75 -4.33
N SER A 102 18.22 -4.31 -3.36
CA SER A 102 17.72 -3.64 -2.16
C SER A 102 16.96 -2.36 -2.48
N LEU A 103 17.48 -1.51 -3.37
CA LEU A 103 16.79 -0.29 -3.80
C LEU A 103 15.47 -0.60 -4.53
N ASN A 104 15.44 -1.61 -5.40
CA ASN A 104 14.23 -2.01 -6.12
C ASN A 104 13.14 -2.51 -5.15
N ARG A 105 13.55 -3.30 -4.16
CA ARG A 105 12.64 -3.85 -3.14
C ARG A 105 12.12 -2.76 -2.20
N LEU A 106 13.00 -1.86 -1.73
CA LEU A 106 12.59 -0.69 -0.93
C LEU A 106 11.60 0.19 -1.70
N ALA A 107 11.87 0.47 -2.97
CA ALA A 107 10.96 1.23 -3.81
C ALA A 107 9.58 0.55 -3.96
N THR A 108 9.55 -0.78 -4.06
CA THR A 108 8.30 -1.55 -4.12
C THR A 108 7.52 -1.40 -2.82
N ILE A 109 8.16 -1.68 -1.68
CA ILE A 109 7.55 -1.56 -0.34
C ILE A 109 7.00 -0.15 -0.12
N TRP A 110 7.74 0.89 -0.51
CA TRP A 110 7.31 2.27 -0.33
C TRP A 110 6.18 2.67 -1.28
N LEU A 111 6.14 2.18 -2.52
CA LEU A 111 4.99 2.38 -3.39
C LEU A 111 3.74 1.71 -2.81
N ASP A 112 3.86 0.46 -2.35
CA ASP A 112 2.74 -0.30 -1.79
C ASP A 112 2.20 0.34 -0.51
N HIS A 113 3.06 0.97 0.29
CA HIS A 113 2.69 1.70 1.51
C HIS A 113 2.21 3.14 1.27
N GLY A 114 2.16 3.63 0.02
CA GLY A 114 1.73 4.99 -0.28
C GLY A 114 2.76 6.07 0.08
N HIS A 115 4.04 5.73 0.06
CA HIS A 115 5.17 6.66 0.24
C HIS A 115 5.93 6.88 -1.08
N PRO A 116 5.31 7.50 -2.11
CA PRO A 116 5.88 7.62 -3.44
C PRO A 116 7.16 8.47 -3.46
N GLU A 117 7.34 9.41 -2.53
CA GLU A 117 8.55 10.23 -2.41
C GLU A 117 9.79 9.40 -2.04
N LEU A 118 9.65 8.47 -1.08
CA LEU A 118 10.74 7.58 -0.69
C LEU A 118 11.06 6.60 -1.82
N ALA A 119 10.02 6.08 -2.48
CA ALA A 119 10.19 5.23 -3.66
C ALA A 119 10.92 5.97 -4.79
N TRP A 120 10.50 7.20 -5.12
CA TRP A 120 11.14 8.03 -6.12
C TRP A 120 12.61 8.24 -5.77
N ARG A 121 12.94 8.57 -4.51
CA ARG A 121 14.34 8.74 -4.08
C ARG A 121 15.18 7.47 -4.26
N ALA A 122 14.67 6.29 -3.90
CA ALA A 122 15.38 5.01 -4.12
C ALA A 122 15.58 4.71 -5.60
N LEU A 123 14.53 4.92 -6.41
CA LEU A 123 14.56 4.70 -7.84
C LEU A 123 15.51 5.68 -8.54
N THR A 124 15.59 6.93 -8.09
CA THR A 124 16.56 7.93 -8.55
C THR A 124 17.99 7.51 -8.22
N MET A 125 18.25 7.04 -6.99
CA MET A 125 19.56 6.52 -6.60
C MET A 125 20.00 5.32 -7.45
N MET A 126 19.06 4.59 -8.04
CA MET A 126 19.33 3.47 -8.94
C MET A 126 19.51 3.92 -10.39
N ALA A 127 18.56 4.69 -10.90
CA ALA A 127 18.50 5.15 -12.29
C ALA A 127 19.68 6.03 -12.69
N THR A 128 20.22 6.79 -11.74
CA THR A 128 21.35 7.69 -11.98
C THR A 128 22.71 6.98 -11.97
N GLU A 129 22.78 5.70 -11.59
CA GLU A 129 24.05 4.96 -11.56
C GLU A 129 24.33 4.25 -12.89
N PRO A 130 25.45 4.59 -13.58
CA PRO A 130 25.79 3.97 -14.85
C PRO A 130 25.92 2.44 -14.77
N VAL A 131 26.42 1.94 -13.63
CA VAL A 131 26.62 0.50 -13.39
C VAL A 131 25.31 -0.30 -13.39
N HIS A 132 24.18 0.37 -13.12
CA HIS A 132 22.86 -0.26 -13.08
C HIS A 132 22.07 -0.13 -14.38
N ARG A 133 22.58 0.62 -15.37
CA ARG A 133 21.84 0.95 -16.61
C ARG A 133 21.30 -0.28 -17.33
N ARG A 134 22.08 -1.35 -17.43
CA ARG A 134 21.67 -2.62 -18.07
C ARG A 134 20.64 -3.42 -17.28
N ARG A 135 20.42 -3.08 -16.01
CA ARG A 135 19.51 -3.78 -15.08
C ARG A 135 18.15 -3.11 -14.96
N LEU A 136 17.98 -1.93 -15.55
CA LEU A 136 16.71 -1.22 -15.60
C LEU A 136 15.74 -1.98 -16.52
N SER A 137 15.11 -3.01 -15.97
CA SER A 137 14.10 -3.81 -16.64
C SER A 137 12.84 -2.96 -16.93
N PRO A 138 11.95 -3.42 -17.83
CA PRO A 138 10.67 -2.77 -18.05
C PRO A 138 9.86 -2.57 -16.76
N ALA A 139 9.91 -3.53 -15.84
CA ALA A 139 9.21 -3.44 -14.55
C ALA A 139 9.79 -2.33 -13.65
N VAL A 140 11.12 -2.19 -13.60
CA VAL A 140 11.77 -1.09 -12.86
C VAL A 140 11.45 0.26 -13.49
N ARG A 141 11.46 0.34 -14.82
CA ARG A 141 11.05 1.54 -15.55
C ARG A 141 9.60 1.93 -15.24
N LEU A 142 8.69 0.96 -15.15
CA LEU A 142 7.30 1.22 -14.78
C LEU A 142 7.19 1.80 -13.36
N LYS A 143 7.96 1.27 -12.39
CA LYS A 143 8.01 1.83 -11.03
C LYS A 143 8.53 3.27 -11.02
N ILE A 144 9.55 3.58 -11.83
CA ILE A 144 10.06 4.95 -11.98
C ILE A 144 8.96 5.88 -12.51
N GLN A 145 8.24 5.47 -13.57
CA GLN A 145 7.13 6.26 -14.13
C GLN A 145 6.01 6.45 -13.09
N ALA A 146 5.62 5.38 -12.39
CA ALA A 146 4.59 5.44 -11.36
C ALA A 146 4.98 6.39 -10.23
N ALA A 147 6.19 6.25 -9.68
CA ALA A 147 6.68 7.13 -8.63
C ALA A 147 6.73 8.59 -9.10
N SER A 148 7.29 8.86 -10.28
CA SER A 148 7.38 10.22 -10.85
C SER A 148 6.00 10.87 -11.05
N ARG A 149 4.99 10.08 -11.42
CA ARG A 149 3.61 10.58 -11.56
C ARG A 149 2.96 10.89 -10.23
N LEU A 150 3.15 10.01 -9.24
CA LEU A 150 2.56 10.15 -7.92
C LEU A 150 3.16 11.33 -7.15
N THR A 151 4.43 11.65 -7.38
CA THR A 151 5.12 12.80 -6.75
C THR A 151 5.07 14.07 -7.58
N GLY A 152 4.84 13.98 -8.89
CA GLY A 152 4.98 15.10 -9.83
C GLY A 152 6.44 15.46 -10.13
N LEU A 153 7.41 14.70 -9.62
CA LEU A 153 8.84 14.91 -9.86
C LEU A 153 9.27 14.38 -11.24
N PRO A 154 10.34 14.93 -11.83
CA PRO A 154 10.82 14.48 -13.13
C PRO A 154 11.33 13.04 -13.10
N ILE A 155 11.30 12.40 -14.27
CA ILE A 155 11.88 11.07 -14.45
C ILE A 155 13.41 11.16 -14.26
N PRO A 156 13.99 10.41 -13.30
CA PRO A 156 15.41 10.49 -13.00
C PRO A 156 16.28 9.92 -14.12
N GLY A 157 17.46 10.54 -14.30
CA GLY A 157 18.50 10.05 -15.19
C GLY A 157 18.26 10.27 -16.69
N GLY A 158 17.26 11.08 -17.07
CA GLY A 158 16.95 11.38 -18.47
C GLY A 158 16.60 10.11 -19.28
N LEU A 159 16.09 9.09 -18.60
CA LEU A 159 15.77 7.81 -19.20
C LEU A 159 14.63 7.98 -20.22
N ASP A 160 14.84 7.47 -21.43
CA ASP A 160 13.72 7.24 -22.34
C ASP A 160 12.88 6.08 -21.78
N MET A 161 11.66 6.42 -21.38
CA MET A 161 10.74 5.47 -20.76
C MET A 161 9.81 4.81 -21.77
N GLY A 162 9.97 5.12 -23.06
CA GLY A 162 9.10 4.67 -24.14
C GLY A 162 7.68 5.24 -24.04
N ALA A 163 6.78 4.72 -24.87
CA ALA A 163 5.36 5.09 -24.84
C ALA A 163 4.78 4.95 -23.42
N ASP A 164 3.90 5.86 -23.05
CA ASP A 164 3.25 5.91 -21.75
C ASP A 164 2.31 4.70 -21.52
N ARG A 165 2.90 3.57 -21.13
CA ARG A 165 2.16 2.33 -20.85
C ARG A 165 1.21 2.48 -19.67
N LEU A 166 1.56 3.29 -18.66
CA LEU A 166 0.66 3.57 -17.54
C LEU A 166 -0.56 4.39 -17.99
N GLY A 167 -0.37 5.34 -18.89
CA GLY A 167 -1.46 6.11 -19.51
C GLY A 167 -2.33 5.25 -20.43
N GLN A 168 -1.75 4.24 -21.07
CA GLN A 168 -2.50 3.25 -21.87
C GLN A 168 -3.31 2.29 -20.99
N LEU A 169 -2.78 1.84 -19.85
CA LEU A 169 -3.51 1.04 -18.86
C LEU A 169 -4.69 1.81 -18.24
N THR A 170 -4.59 3.14 -18.14
CA THR A 170 -5.72 4.00 -17.73
C THR A 170 -6.66 4.35 -18.89
N ARG A 171 -6.30 4.06 -20.14
CA ARG A 171 -7.14 4.30 -21.33
C ARG A 171 -8.04 3.13 -21.68
N GLU A 172 -7.65 1.89 -21.39
CA GLU A 172 -8.57 0.75 -21.44
C GLU A 172 -9.50 0.78 -20.23
N ILE A 173 -10.44 1.71 -20.29
CA ILE A 173 -11.52 1.81 -19.33
C ILE A 173 -12.58 0.81 -19.81
N GLN A 174 -12.69 -0.32 -19.12
CA GLN A 174 -13.90 -1.12 -19.20
C GLN A 174 -15.09 -0.24 -18.79
N PRO A 175 -16.16 -0.15 -19.60
CA PRO A 175 -17.26 0.78 -19.37
C PRO A 175 -18.12 0.46 -18.13
N ASP A 176 -17.87 -0.65 -17.46
CA ASP A 176 -18.77 -1.17 -16.44
C ASP A 176 -18.13 -1.16 -15.05
N TRP A 177 -18.90 -0.67 -14.10
CA TRP A 177 -18.72 -1.03 -12.71
C TRP A 177 -18.93 -2.55 -12.60
N PRO A 178 -17.91 -3.35 -12.23
CA PRO A 178 -17.94 -4.81 -12.41
C PRO A 178 -18.82 -5.55 -11.38
N LEU A 179 -19.62 -4.83 -10.57
CA LEU A 179 -20.52 -5.46 -9.61
C LEU A 179 -21.88 -5.73 -10.27
N PRO A 180 -22.41 -6.96 -10.16
CA PRO A 180 -23.77 -7.29 -10.62
C PRO A 180 -24.79 -6.29 -10.06
N LEU A 181 -25.70 -5.84 -10.94
CA LEU A 181 -26.85 -4.97 -10.65
C LEU A 181 -26.56 -3.49 -10.39
N GLY A 182 -25.32 -2.99 -10.56
CA GLY A 182 -25.03 -1.56 -10.39
C GLY A 182 -25.74 -0.65 -11.42
N PRO A 183 -26.04 0.62 -11.09
CA PRO A 183 -26.71 1.53 -12.01
C PRO A 183 -25.81 1.91 -13.19
N THR A 184 -26.42 2.08 -14.36
CA THR A 184 -25.79 2.71 -15.52
C THR A 184 -25.47 4.18 -15.20
N ARG A 185 -24.20 4.49 -14.93
CA ARG A 185 -23.76 5.88 -14.77
C ARG A 185 -23.40 6.48 -16.13
N PRO A 186 -24.10 7.52 -16.61
CA PRO A 186 -23.64 8.27 -17.77
C PRO A 186 -22.31 8.94 -17.42
N ARG A 187 -21.26 8.65 -18.20
CA ARG A 187 -19.96 9.31 -18.03
C ARG A 187 -20.09 10.77 -18.42
N ARG A 188 -19.92 11.69 -17.47
CA ARG A 188 -19.54 13.07 -17.81
C ARG A 188 -18.09 13.05 -18.29
N PRO A 189 -17.77 13.58 -19.48
CA PRO A 189 -16.40 13.75 -19.91
C PRO A 189 -15.73 14.80 -19.02
N HIS A 190 -15.02 14.35 -18.00
CA HIS A 190 -14.17 15.21 -17.20
C HIS A 190 -12.81 15.32 -17.91
N ARG A 191 -12.45 16.53 -18.37
CA ARG A 191 -11.06 16.88 -18.69
C ARG A 191 -10.31 16.98 -17.36
N THR A 192 -9.82 15.86 -16.84
CA THR A 192 -9.06 15.84 -15.58
C THR A 192 -7.59 15.57 -15.84
N SER A 193 -6.73 16.36 -15.20
CA SER A 193 -5.34 16.00 -14.91
C SER A 193 -5.30 14.75 -14.03
N ALA A 194 -4.11 14.21 -13.76
CA ALA A 194 -3.94 13.18 -12.73
C ALA A 194 -4.69 13.61 -11.46
N PRO A 195 -5.47 12.70 -10.81
CA PRO A 195 -6.18 13.06 -9.59
C PRO A 195 -5.15 13.46 -8.55
N VAL A 196 -5.15 14.74 -8.18
CA VAL A 196 -4.44 15.18 -6.98
C VAL A 196 -5.19 14.52 -5.83
N LEU A 197 -4.57 13.51 -5.22
CA LEU A 197 -5.11 12.81 -4.06
C LEU A 197 -4.98 13.73 -2.83
N SER A 198 -5.78 14.78 -2.79
CA SER A 198 -6.01 15.55 -1.57
C SER A 198 -7.18 14.94 -0.83
N GLU A 199 -7.03 14.69 0.47
CA GLU A 199 -8.12 14.26 1.33
C GLU A 199 -9.23 15.33 1.31
N ALA A 200 -10.38 15.00 0.71
CA ALA A 200 -11.53 15.91 0.67
C ALA A 200 -12.23 15.96 2.03
N TRP A 201 -12.39 14.80 2.65
CA TRP A 201 -12.94 14.61 3.98
C TRP A 201 -12.57 13.20 4.47
N HIS A 202 -12.66 13.00 5.79
CA HIS A 202 -12.60 11.68 6.41
C HIS A 202 -13.79 11.48 7.34
N SER A 203 -14.20 10.23 7.49
CA SER A 203 -15.27 9.85 8.41
C SER A 203 -14.86 8.60 9.18
N ARG A 204 -15.09 8.62 10.49
CA ARG A 204 -14.73 7.50 11.37
C ARG A 204 -15.81 6.41 11.29
N LEU A 205 -15.39 5.17 11.07
CA LEU A 205 -16.27 4.00 10.93
C LEU A 205 -16.44 3.18 12.23
N SER A 206 -15.69 3.54 13.28
CA SER A 206 -15.72 2.90 14.59
C SER A 206 -15.81 3.94 15.72
N ASN A 207 -16.39 3.57 16.86
CA ASN A 207 -16.38 4.43 18.03
C ASN A 207 -14.98 4.43 18.68
N PRO A 208 -14.53 5.56 19.22
CA PRO A 208 -13.23 5.66 19.88
C PRO A 208 -13.16 4.94 21.23
N GLU A 209 -14.30 4.73 21.89
CA GLU A 209 -14.39 4.06 23.20
C GLU A 209 -14.35 2.53 23.09
N ASP A 210 -14.62 1.99 21.89
CA ASP A 210 -14.53 0.56 21.64
C ASP A 210 -13.07 0.17 21.35
N SER A 211 -12.48 -0.69 22.17
CA SER A 211 -11.18 -1.32 21.91
C SER A 211 -11.29 -2.30 20.73
N SER A 212 -11.37 -1.74 19.53
CA SER A 212 -11.54 -2.52 18.31
C SER A 212 -10.19 -3.09 17.86
N PRO A 213 -10.06 -4.41 17.67
CA PRO A 213 -8.87 -4.98 17.06
C PRO A 213 -8.73 -4.61 15.57
N LEU A 214 -9.68 -3.85 15.00
CA LEU A 214 -9.71 -3.46 13.59
C LEU A 214 -8.44 -2.74 13.13
N ALA A 215 -7.88 -1.84 13.94
CA ALA A 215 -6.65 -1.13 13.58
C ALA A 215 -5.45 -2.08 13.52
N ALA A 216 -5.28 -2.93 14.55
CA ALA A 216 -4.21 -3.91 14.61
C ALA A 216 -4.33 -4.96 13.49
N TRP A 217 -5.56 -5.46 13.28
CA TRP A 217 -5.89 -6.39 12.20
C TRP A 217 -5.64 -5.77 10.81
N SER A 218 -6.09 -4.54 10.57
CA SER A 218 -5.86 -3.83 9.31
C SER A 218 -4.38 -3.61 9.03
N SER A 219 -3.59 -3.29 10.06
CA SER A 219 -2.14 -3.18 9.94
C SER A 219 -1.48 -4.52 9.63
N ALA A 220 -1.95 -5.63 10.24
CA ALA A 220 -1.46 -6.97 9.93
C ALA A 220 -1.77 -7.39 8.48
N GLN A 221 -3.01 -7.16 8.01
CA GLN A 221 -3.42 -7.42 6.62
C GLN A 221 -2.58 -6.64 5.60
N ARG A 222 -2.16 -5.41 5.94
CA ARG A 222 -1.28 -4.59 5.08
C ARG A 222 0.18 -5.04 5.12
N ALA A 223 0.64 -5.56 6.25
CA ALA A 223 2.02 -5.98 6.44
C ALA A 223 2.32 -7.36 5.84
N ASP A 224 1.33 -8.26 5.79
CA ASP A 224 1.48 -9.62 5.25
C ASP A 224 0.51 -9.89 4.09
N GLY A 225 1.05 -9.81 2.87
CA GLY A 225 0.29 -10.08 1.64
C GLY A 225 -0.12 -11.54 1.43
N ARG A 226 0.26 -12.48 2.32
CA ARG A 226 -0.22 -13.86 2.31
C ARG A 226 -1.56 -14.00 3.03
N LEU A 227 -1.91 -13.06 3.90
CA LEU A 227 -3.20 -13.08 4.57
C LEU A 227 -4.29 -12.80 3.54
N THR A 228 -5.36 -13.60 3.55
CA THR A 228 -6.47 -13.47 2.60
C THR A 228 -6.94 -12.02 2.57
N GLY A 229 -6.81 -11.38 1.41
CA GLY A 229 -7.33 -10.04 1.17
C GLY A 229 -8.80 -10.00 1.60
N ALA A 230 -9.17 -9.04 2.44
CA ALA A 230 -10.46 -9.01 3.09
C ALA A 230 -11.60 -8.92 2.07
N MET A 231 -12.16 -10.05 1.67
CA MET A 231 -13.33 -10.17 0.82
C MET A 231 -14.60 -9.86 1.65
N ALA A 232 -14.77 -8.67 2.21
CA ALA A 232 -16.02 -8.38 2.91
C ALA A 232 -16.39 -6.92 3.21
N LEU A 233 -15.68 -5.89 2.78
CA LEU A 233 -16.10 -4.52 3.09
C LEU A 233 -15.80 -3.59 1.93
N PHE A 234 -16.57 -3.73 0.85
CA PHE A 234 -16.49 -2.82 -0.28
C PHE A 234 -17.56 -1.74 -0.12
N PRO A 235 -17.18 -0.47 0.13
CA PRO A 235 -18.13 0.62 -0.01
C PRO A 235 -18.60 0.67 -1.47
N ILE A 236 -19.88 0.90 -1.68
CA ILE A 236 -20.41 1.23 -3.02
C ILE A 236 -20.73 2.71 -3.06
N VAL A 237 -20.61 3.30 -4.24
CA VAL A 237 -21.08 4.67 -4.47
C VAL A 237 -22.33 4.56 -5.33
N VAL A 238 -23.45 5.11 -4.87
CA VAL A 238 -24.70 5.17 -5.63
C VAL A 238 -25.19 6.61 -5.61
N ASP A 239 -25.45 7.17 -6.80
CA ASP A 239 -25.68 8.61 -6.96
C ASP A 239 -24.59 9.46 -6.25
N GLN A 240 -24.97 10.37 -5.34
CA GLN A 240 -24.08 11.23 -4.54
C GLN A 240 -23.83 10.69 -3.13
N GLN A 241 -23.97 9.38 -2.94
CA GLN A 241 -23.85 8.73 -1.64
C GLN A 241 -22.81 7.62 -1.66
N ILE A 242 -21.97 7.55 -0.63
CA ILE A 242 -21.12 6.41 -0.32
C ILE A 242 -21.85 5.55 0.70
N ILE A 243 -22.14 4.31 0.34
CA ILE A 243 -22.80 3.34 1.21
C ILE A 243 -21.79 2.28 1.61
N LEU A 244 -21.66 2.07 2.92
CA LEU A 244 -20.67 1.17 3.49
C LEU A 244 -21.20 0.48 4.73
N ARG A 245 -20.51 -0.59 5.14
CA ARG A 245 -20.77 -1.26 6.42
C ARG A 245 -19.80 -0.73 7.47
N ASP A 246 -20.32 -0.23 8.59
CA ASP A 246 -19.55 0.27 9.74
C ASP A 246 -19.71 -0.66 10.96
N GLN A 247 -19.23 -0.27 12.14
CA GLN A 247 -19.36 -1.10 13.35
C GLN A 247 -20.80 -1.31 13.85
N ALA A 248 -21.73 -0.45 13.45
CA ALA A 248 -23.12 -0.44 13.91
C ALA A 248 -24.09 -1.05 12.88
N GLY A 249 -23.68 -1.20 11.63
CA GLY A 249 -24.52 -1.74 10.58
C GLY A 249 -24.14 -1.17 9.22
N ILE A 250 -25.12 -0.63 8.49
CA ILE A 250 -24.92 -0.01 7.18
C ILE A 250 -25.13 1.49 7.31
N ARG A 251 -24.26 2.28 6.69
CA ARG A 251 -24.29 3.74 6.76
C ARG A 251 -24.16 4.31 5.36
N SER A 252 -24.92 5.37 5.09
CA SER A 252 -24.72 6.23 3.93
C SER A 252 -24.08 7.54 4.33
N LEU A 253 -23.09 7.95 3.53
CA LEU A 253 -22.38 9.22 3.65
C LEU A 253 -22.59 10.02 2.37
N SER A 254 -22.69 11.34 2.51
CA SER A 254 -22.59 12.25 1.37
C SER A 254 -21.21 12.11 0.72
N LEU A 255 -21.18 11.92 -0.60
CA LEU A 255 -19.93 11.86 -1.38
C LEU A 255 -19.15 13.18 -1.28
N ASN A 256 -19.85 14.30 -1.16
CA ASN A 256 -19.23 15.63 -1.18
C ASN A 256 -18.68 16.07 0.19
N SER A 257 -19.35 15.67 1.28
CA SER A 257 -19.04 16.20 2.62
C SER A 257 -18.67 15.14 3.66
N GLY A 258 -18.86 13.86 3.38
CA GLY A 258 -18.68 12.79 4.36
C GLY A 258 -19.73 12.77 5.48
N ALA A 259 -20.71 13.69 5.45
CA ALA A 259 -21.80 13.75 6.42
C ALA A 259 -22.68 12.51 6.32
N THR A 260 -23.19 12.03 7.47
CA THR A 260 -24.10 10.87 7.48
C THR A 260 -25.48 11.27 6.99
N LEU A 261 -25.96 10.58 5.98
CA LEU A 261 -27.30 10.78 5.44
C LEU A 261 -28.31 9.90 6.19
N TRP A 262 -27.94 8.64 6.40
CA TRP A 262 -28.74 7.70 7.18
C TRP A 262 -27.87 6.56 7.71
N ARG A 263 -28.40 5.87 8.71
CA ARG A 263 -27.82 4.65 9.27
C ARG A 263 -28.91 3.60 9.42
N TYR A 264 -28.57 2.38 9.05
CA TYR A 264 -29.36 1.19 9.27
C TYR A 264 -28.64 0.30 10.29
N SER A 265 -29.26 0.13 11.46
CA SER A 265 -28.74 -0.69 12.54
C SER A 265 -28.95 -2.16 12.23
N SER A 266 -27.87 -2.91 12.00
CA SER A 266 -27.98 -4.36 11.79
C SER A 266 -28.22 -5.08 13.12
N PRO A 267 -29.10 -6.09 13.18
CA PRO A 267 -29.36 -6.87 14.40
C PRO A 267 -28.11 -7.51 14.98
N CYS A 268 -27.24 -8.05 14.10
CA CYS A 268 -25.94 -8.58 14.49
C CYS A 268 -24.84 -7.89 13.68
N THR A 269 -24.07 -7.04 14.38
CA THR A 269 -22.93 -6.32 13.82
C THR A 269 -21.67 -7.18 13.87
N TRP A 270 -20.67 -6.88 13.04
CA TRP A 270 -19.39 -7.60 13.14
C TRP A 270 -18.72 -7.42 14.49
N TYR A 271 -18.97 -6.30 15.20
CA TYR A 271 -18.47 -6.07 16.55
C TYR A 271 -19.08 -7.05 17.56
N THR A 272 -20.42 -7.20 17.53
CA THR A 272 -21.11 -8.18 18.38
C THR A 272 -20.70 -9.62 18.02
N ARG A 273 -20.53 -9.92 16.73
CA ARG A 273 -20.03 -11.22 16.24
C ARG A 273 -18.60 -11.49 16.69
N HIS A 274 -17.73 -10.50 16.65
CA HIS A 274 -16.35 -10.59 17.14
C HIS A 274 -16.32 -10.97 18.63
N ARG A 275 -17.08 -10.26 19.48
CA ARG A 275 -17.23 -10.58 20.91
C ARG A 275 -17.81 -11.98 21.14
N ALA A 276 -18.72 -12.42 20.30
CA ALA A 276 -19.33 -13.74 20.42
C ALA A 276 -18.36 -14.89 20.19
N PHE A 277 -17.32 -14.70 19.37
CA PHE A 277 -16.31 -15.72 19.15
C PHE A 277 -15.54 -16.07 20.44
N ASP A 278 -15.50 -15.18 21.43
CA ASP A 278 -14.96 -15.48 22.76
C ASP A 278 -15.68 -16.67 23.41
N ARG A 279 -17.01 -16.77 23.20
CA ARG A 279 -17.86 -17.86 23.71
C ARG A 279 -17.96 -19.03 22.72
N LEU A 280 -18.13 -18.74 21.43
CA LEU A 280 -18.54 -19.74 20.44
C LEU A 280 -17.37 -20.54 19.85
N VAL A 281 -16.15 -19.99 19.82
CA VAL A 281 -14.97 -20.66 19.25
C VAL A 281 -13.73 -20.42 20.13
N PRO A 282 -13.68 -21.03 21.33
CA PRO A 282 -12.62 -20.78 22.31
C PRO A 282 -11.22 -21.24 21.86
N VAL A 283 -11.13 -22.05 20.80
CA VAL A 283 -9.85 -22.50 20.22
C VAL A 283 -9.10 -21.35 19.53
N VAL A 284 -9.80 -20.31 19.08
CA VAL A 284 -9.18 -19.14 18.43
C VAL A 284 -8.66 -18.21 19.51
N ARG A 285 -7.32 -18.13 19.65
CA ARG A 285 -6.67 -17.47 20.79
C ARG A 285 -6.44 -15.97 20.59
N SER A 286 -6.32 -15.47 19.36
CA SER A 286 -6.00 -14.06 19.09
C SER A 286 -7.22 -13.24 18.66
N GLY A 287 -7.27 -11.97 19.07
CA GLY A 287 -8.34 -11.04 18.66
C GLY A 287 -8.33 -10.72 17.16
N SER A 288 -7.17 -10.75 16.51
CA SER A 288 -7.05 -10.58 15.06
C SER A 288 -7.67 -11.75 14.30
N ASP A 289 -7.44 -12.99 14.73
CA ASP A 289 -8.03 -14.17 14.07
C ASP A 289 -9.55 -14.20 14.25
N ARG A 290 -10.05 -13.81 15.43
CA ARG A 290 -11.49 -13.66 15.68
C ARG A 290 -12.09 -12.58 14.79
N LEU A 291 -11.38 -11.46 14.59
CA LEU A 291 -11.85 -10.41 13.70
C LEU A 291 -11.84 -10.86 12.24
N THR A 292 -10.84 -11.61 11.80
CA THR A 292 -10.82 -12.26 10.49
C THR A 292 -12.06 -13.14 10.31
N MET A 293 -12.43 -13.95 11.30
CA MET A 293 -13.64 -14.76 11.22
C MET A 293 -14.93 -13.92 11.23
N ALA A 294 -14.99 -12.85 12.03
CA ALA A 294 -16.16 -11.98 12.14
C ALA A 294 -16.41 -11.14 10.88
N LEU A 295 -15.35 -10.64 10.24
CA LEU A 295 -15.42 -9.82 9.04
C LEU A 295 -15.35 -10.65 7.76
N ALA A 296 -14.32 -11.48 7.59
CA ALA A 296 -14.05 -12.22 6.34
C ALA A 296 -14.60 -13.66 6.34
N GLY A 297 -14.92 -14.23 7.51
CA GLY A 297 -15.43 -15.60 7.62
C GLY A 297 -16.86 -15.81 7.06
N ASN A 298 -17.55 -14.73 6.65
CA ASN A 298 -18.77 -14.83 5.83
C ASN A 298 -18.70 -13.79 4.71
N PRO A 299 -18.25 -14.15 3.50
CA PRO A 299 -18.08 -13.17 2.42
C PRO A 299 -19.40 -12.51 2.00
N ARG A 300 -20.55 -13.17 2.22
CA ARG A 300 -21.88 -12.62 1.90
C ARG A 300 -22.23 -11.41 2.77
N PHE A 301 -21.87 -11.45 4.05
CA PHE A 301 -22.16 -10.35 5.00
C PHE A 301 -21.57 -9.01 4.55
N GLY A 302 -20.47 -9.08 3.81
CA GLY A 302 -19.74 -7.93 3.32
C GLY A 302 -20.24 -7.31 2.03
N MET A 303 -21.16 -7.99 1.35
CA MET A 303 -21.63 -7.55 0.04
C MET A 303 -22.76 -6.53 0.19
N ILE A 304 -22.57 -5.38 -0.46
CA ILE A 304 -23.58 -4.35 -0.67
C ILE A 304 -23.70 -4.15 -2.18
N THR A 305 -24.92 -4.11 -2.71
CA THR A 305 -25.22 -3.76 -4.10
C THR A 305 -26.41 -2.80 -4.15
N SER A 306 -26.74 -2.28 -5.32
CA SER A 306 -27.86 -1.35 -5.50
C SER A 306 -28.33 -1.35 -6.94
N ASP A 307 -29.65 -1.31 -7.14
CA ASP A 307 -30.31 -1.14 -8.45
C ASP A 307 -30.48 0.35 -8.84
N GLY A 308 -29.91 1.28 -8.05
CA GLY A 308 -30.08 2.73 -8.23
C GLY A 308 -31.33 3.33 -7.57
N GLN A 309 -32.22 2.51 -7.01
CA GLN A 309 -33.37 2.97 -6.19
C GLN A 309 -33.25 2.52 -4.74
N ARG A 310 -32.70 1.32 -4.53
CA ARG A 310 -32.53 0.66 -3.24
C ARG A 310 -31.13 0.12 -3.11
N VAL A 311 -30.70 -0.02 -1.87
CA VAL A 311 -29.47 -0.70 -1.49
C VAL A 311 -29.85 -2.08 -1.00
N PHE A 312 -29.20 -3.11 -1.54
CA PHE A 312 -29.35 -4.48 -1.10
C PHE A 312 -28.10 -4.92 -0.34
N ALA A 313 -28.29 -5.52 0.82
CA ALA A 313 -27.21 -6.07 1.60
C ALA A 313 -27.64 -7.33 2.33
N VAL A 314 -26.69 -8.25 2.55
CA VAL A 314 -26.93 -9.41 3.40
C VAL A 314 -26.54 -9.05 4.82
N GLN A 315 -27.46 -9.20 5.77
CA GLN A 315 -27.16 -9.07 7.19
C GLN A 315 -27.35 -10.37 7.94
N LEU A 316 -26.83 -10.42 9.16
CA LEU A 316 -27.05 -11.53 10.08
C LEU A 316 -28.29 -11.21 10.92
N SER A 317 -29.28 -12.11 10.89
CA SER A 317 -30.61 -11.86 11.44
C SER A 317 -30.76 -12.22 12.92
N LYS A 318 -29.82 -12.99 13.49
CA LYS A 318 -29.81 -13.38 14.90
C LYS A 318 -28.64 -12.77 15.64
N THR A 319 -28.89 -12.32 16.87
CA THR A 319 -27.82 -11.89 17.76
C THR A 319 -27.04 -13.10 18.28
N PRO A 320 -25.77 -12.93 18.68
CA PRO A 320 -25.00 -14.04 19.21
C PRO A 320 -25.52 -14.64 20.51
N VAL A 321 -26.33 -13.88 21.27
CA VAL A 321 -26.95 -14.33 22.52
C VAL A 321 -28.05 -15.37 22.23
N GLU A 322 -28.69 -15.28 21.07
CA GLU A 322 -29.71 -16.22 20.60
C GLU A 322 -29.12 -17.51 20.01
N LEU A 323 -27.80 -17.59 19.85
CA LEU A 323 -27.15 -18.80 19.34
C LEU A 323 -26.92 -19.81 20.47
N PRO A 324 -27.20 -21.10 20.22
CA PRO A 324 -26.92 -22.14 21.21
C PRO A 324 -25.41 -22.17 21.52
N PRO A 325 -25.02 -22.40 22.80
CA PRO A 325 -23.62 -22.67 23.11
C PRO A 325 -23.16 -23.92 22.34
N PRO A 326 -21.89 -23.99 21.91
CA PRO A 326 -21.38 -25.17 21.23
C PRO A 326 -21.57 -26.40 22.13
N SER A 327 -22.16 -27.46 21.58
CA SER A 327 -22.23 -28.77 22.23
C SER A 327 -20.80 -29.22 22.56
N ARG A 328 -20.57 -29.75 23.77
CA ARG A 328 -19.26 -30.29 24.16
C ARG A 328 -18.79 -31.28 23.09
N PRO A 329 -17.52 -31.26 22.67
CA PRO A 329 -17.05 -32.19 21.67
C PRO A 329 -17.20 -33.62 22.22
N ILE A 330 -18.15 -34.37 21.67
CA ILE A 330 -18.09 -35.83 21.72
C ILE A 330 -16.77 -36.17 21.03
N ARG A 331 -15.96 -37.05 21.63
CA ARG A 331 -14.64 -37.45 21.09
C ARG A 331 -14.79 -37.80 19.61
N GLY A 332 -14.33 -36.90 18.73
CA GLY A 332 -14.48 -37.01 17.29
C GLY A 332 -14.84 -35.63 16.72
N ARG A 333 -13.96 -35.12 15.84
CA ARG A 333 -14.10 -33.86 15.10
C ARG A 333 -15.55 -33.50 14.75
N ALA A 334 -16.22 -32.73 15.59
CA ALA A 334 -17.37 -31.95 15.19
C ALA A 334 -16.95 -30.49 15.35
N ASN A 335 -16.71 -29.82 14.21
CA ASN A 335 -16.74 -28.37 14.23
C ASN A 335 -18.11 -27.96 14.80
N PRO A 336 -18.19 -26.96 15.68
CA PRO A 336 -19.47 -26.54 16.23
C PRO A 336 -20.41 -26.17 15.08
N GLU A 337 -21.51 -26.91 14.91
CA GLU A 337 -22.57 -26.63 13.93
C GLU A 337 -23.37 -25.42 14.41
N PHE A 338 -22.84 -24.22 14.23
CA PHE A 338 -23.65 -23.01 14.32
C PHE A 338 -23.64 -22.29 12.98
N SER A 339 -24.83 -22.12 12.42
CA SER A 339 -25.05 -21.28 11.24
C SER A 339 -25.42 -19.88 11.69
N TRP A 340 -24.88 -18.87 11.00
CA TRP A 340 -25.34 -17.49 11.16
C TRP A 340 -26.48 -17.28 10.16
N PRO A 341 -27.76 -17.30 10.59
CA PRO A 341 -28.85 -17.05 9.68
C PRO A 341 -28.67 -15.65 9.09
N SER A 342 -28.79 -15.60 7.78
CA SER A 342 -28.56 -14.40 7.00
C SER A 342 -29.86 -14.00 6.31
N GLU A 343 -30.13 -12.71 6.24
CA GLU A 343 -31.30 -12.17 5.55
C GLU A 343 -30.86 -11.09 4.57
N LEU A 344 -31.61 -10.97 3.47
CA LEU A 344 -31.44 -9.89 2.51
C LEU A 344 -32.27 -8.69 2.95
N VAL A 345 -31.63 -7.53 3.09
CA VAL A 345 -32.32 -6.27 3.37
C VAL A 345 -32.27 -5.36 2.15
N ALA A 346 -33.37 -4.66 1.90
CA ALA A 346 -33.49 -3.65 0.86
C ALA A 346 -33.77 -2.29 1.52
N LEU A 347 -32.82 -1.36 1.46
CA LEU A 347 -32.90 -0.04 2.08
C LEU A 347 -33.19 1.00 1.01
N PRO A 348 -34.16 1.91 1.20
CA PRO A 348 -34.42 2.97 0.22
C PRO A 348 -33.23 3.93 0.15
N LEU A 349 -32.86 4.36 -1.05
CA LEU A 349 -31.96 5.50 -1.20
C LEU A 349 -32.73 6.77 -0.84
N THR A 350 -32.16 7.62 0.01
CA THR A 350 -32.72 8.95 0.23
C THR A 350 -32.53 9.78 -1.05
N PRO A 351 -33.58 10.38 -1.63
CA PRO A 351 -33.43 11.23 -2.80
C PRO A 351 -32.52 12.42 -2.45
N HIS A 352 -31.53 12.70 -3.29
CA HIS A 352 -30.81 13.95 -3.18
C HIS A 352 -31.72 15.08 -3.68
N PRO A 353 -31.94 16.19 -2.93
CA PRO A 353 -32.64 17.33 -3.48
C PRO A 353 -31.90 17.79 -4.73
N THR A 354 -32.58 17.73 -5.87
CA THR A 354 -32.06 18.24 -7.14
C THR A 354 -31.77 19.72 -6.93
N PRO A 355 -30.56 20.23 -7.24
CA PRO A 355 -30.33 21.66 -7.18
C PRO A 355 -31.33 22.32 -8.12
N ALA A 356 -32.15 23.24 -7.58
CA ALA A 356 -33.16 23.97 -8.33
C ALA A 356 -32.54 24.48 -9.64
N GLY A 357 -33.11 24.04 -10.76
CA GLY A 357 -32.66 24.45 -12.07
C GLY A 357 -32.62 25.98 -12.11
N ARG A 358 -31.49 26.53 -12.55
CA ARG A 358 -31.42 27.95 -12.93
C ARG A 358 -32.63 28.25 -13.83
N PRO A 359 -33.39 29.33 -13.59
CA PRO A 359 -34.48 29.70 -14.48
C PRO A 359 -33.88 29.85 -15.89
N GLY A 360 -34.40 29.05 -16.82
CA GLY A 360 -33.97 29.07 -18.20
C GLY A 360 -34.16 30.47 -18.77
N ASN A 361 -33.12 31.01 -19.40
CA ASN A 361 -33.28 32.13 -20.31
C ASN A 361 -34.21 31.66 -21.42
N GLY A 362 -35.46 32.09 -21.35
CA GLY A 362 -36.42 31.94 -22.43
C GLY A 362 -35.90 32.70 -23.64
N ILE A 363 -35.56 31.97 -24.68
CA ILE A 363 -35.63 32.47 -26.05
C ILE A 363 -36.61 31.54 -26.73
N THR A 364 -37.84 32.01 -26.86
CA THR A 364 -38.78 31.55 -27.88
C THR A 364 -38.67 32.52 -29.07
N PRO A 365 -38.95 32.04 -30.30
CA PRO A 365 -38.41 32.55 -31.56
C PRO A 365 -38.76 34.00 -31.91
#